data_AF-A0A3L5TSY0-F1
#
_entry.id   AF-A0A3L5TSY0-F1
#
_cell.length_a   1.000
_cell.length_b   1.000
_cell.length_c   1.000
_cell.angle_alpha   90.00
_cell.angle_beta   90.00
_cell.angle_gamma   90.00
#
_symmetry.space_group_name_H-M   'P 1'
#
loop_
_entity.id
_entity.type
_entity.pdbx_description
1 polymer ?
#
loop_
_entity_poly.entity_id
_entity_poly.type
_entity_poly.pdbx_seq_one_letter_code
_entity_poly.pdbx_strand_id
1 'polypeptide(L)'
;LKSALMSAASFGLPDRLRNGDSIHLSPNNNYAATTDNFGRVILIDIDRGTAIRMWKGYRDAQLGWVQVKEDLQHGETPQQRRVAQFLIIYAPRRGILEVWTAGNGP
;
A
#
# COMPACT_ATOMS: atom_id res chain seq x y z
N LEU A 1 31.04 -28.25 -0.94
CA LEU A 1 30.44 -27.80 -2.22
C LEU A 1 28.95 -28.08 -2.17
N LYS A 2 28.13 -27.01 -2.25
CA LYS A 2 26.66 -26.97 -2.33
C LYS A 2 25.96 -27.33 -1.00
N SER A 3 25.08 -26.51 -0.41
CA SER A 3 24.33 -25.36 -0.92
C SER A 3 24.11 -24.37 0.22
N ALA A 4 24.36 -23.09 -0.06
CA ALA A 4 23.75 -21.99 0.68
C ALA A 4 22.23 -22.19 0.64
N LEU A 5 21.65 -22.67 1.75
CA LEU A 5 20.22 -22.57 1.96
C LEU A 5 19.94 -21.11 2.25
N MET A 6 19.49 -20.44 1.18
CA MET A 6 19.05 -19.07 1.10
C MET A 6 18.47 -18.55 2.41
N SER A 7 19.17 -17.60 3.02
CA SER A 7 18.57 -16.55 3.83
C SER A 7 17.68 -15.67 2.94
N ALA A 8 16.56 -16.21 2.45
CA ALA A 8 15.58 -15.50 1.65
C ALA A 8 14.24 -15.50 2.40
N ALA A 9 14.19 -14.84 3.56
CA ALA A 9 12.94 -14.36 4.16
C ALA A 9 13.24 -13.46 5.38
N SER A 10 13.95 -12.35 5.20
CA SER A 10 13.77 -11.24 6.16
C SER A 10 12.52 -10.41 5.82
N PHE A 11 12.07 -10.47 4.56
CA PHE A 11 10.90 -9.74 4.06
C PHE A 11 10.01 -10.69 3.25
N GLY A 12 9.12 -11.40 3.93
CA GLY A 12 8.10 -12.22 3.30
C GLY A 12 6.86 -12.25 4.18
N LEU A 13 5.68 -12.16 3.59
CA LEU A 13 4.43 -12.45 4.30
C LEU A 13 4.24 -13.97 4.25
N PRO A 14 4.45 -14.72 5.34
CA PRO A 14 4.35 -16.18 5.33
C PRO A 14 2.89 -16.60 5.18
N ASP A 15 2.45 -16.68 3.91
CA ASP A 15 1.06 -16.88 3.55
C ASP A 15 0.95 -17.78 2.29
N ARG A 16 1.43 -19.02 2.44
CA ARG A 16 1.73 -19.95 1.34
C ARG A 16 0.57 -20.32 0.43
N LEU A 17 -0.67 -20.20 0.91
CA LEU A 17 -1.86 -20.55 0.14
C LEU A 17 -2.39 -19.38 -0.70
N ARG A 18 -1.74 -18.22 -0.62
CA ARG A 18 -2.26 -16.99 -1.21
C ARG A 18 -1.37 -16.49 -2.31
N ASN A 19 -2.03 -16.10 -3.40
CA ASN A 19 -1.41 -15.55 -4.58
C ASN A 19 -1.79 -14.07 -4.65
N GLY A 20 -0.80 -13.21 -4.76
CA GLY A 20 -1.03 -11.79 -5.03
C GLY A 20 -1.54 -11.62 -6.46
N ASP A 21 -2.62 -10.87 -6.61
CA ASP A 21 -3.26 -10.62 -7.91
C ASP A 21 -2.74 -9.33 -8.55
N SER A 22 -2.49 -8.30 -7.74
CA SER A 22 -1.94 -7.03 -8.22
C SER A 22 -1.09 -6.32 -7.16
N ILE A 23 -0.21 -5.42 -7.61
CA ILE A 23 0.56 -4.50 -6.76
C ILE A 23 0.56 -3.09 -7.38
N HIS A 24 0.32 -2.07 -6.54
CA HIS A 24 0.19 -0.68 -6.95
C HIS A 24 1.08 0.20 -6.07
N LEU A 25 2.10 0.82 -6.65
CA LEU A 25 2.98 1.76 -5.96
C LEU A 25 2.29 3.11 -5.77
N SER A 26 2.54 3.75 -4.62
CA SER A 26 2.14 5.14 -4.41
C SER A 26 2.96 6.08 -5.31
N PRO A 27 2.47 7.29 -5.64
CA PRO A 27 3.14 8.21 -6.56
C PRO A 27 4.57 8.64 -6.18
N ASN A 28 4.98 8.44 -4.92
CA ASN A 28 6.34 8.72 -4.44
C ASN A 28 7.13 7.45 -4.09
N ASN A 29 6.57 6.26 -4.35
CA ASN A 29 7.17 4.94 -4.06
C ASN A 29 7.46 4.65 -2.58
N ASN A 30 6.88 5.36 -1.63
CA ASN A 30 7.05 5.05 -0.20
C ASN A 30 6.11 3.93 0.28
N TYR A 31 5.01 3.71 -0.45
CA TYR A 31 4.01 2.70 -0.11
C TYR A 31 3.64 1.84 -1.32
N ALA A 32 3.25 0.60 -1.07
CA ALA A 32 2.60 -0.27 -2.04
C ALA A 32 1.28 -0.79 -1.47
N ALA A 33 0.28 -0.94 -2.32
CA ALA A 33 -0.93 -1.68 -1.98
C ALA A 33 -1.05 -2.90 -2.89
N THR A 34 -1.38 -4.04 -2.31
CA THR A 34 -1.52 -5.31 -3.05
C THR A 34 -2.86 -5.97 -2.75
N THR A 35 -3.40 -6.66 -3.74
CA THR A 35 -4.58 -7.53 -3.61
C THR A 35 -4.18 -9.00 -3.70
N ASP A 36 -5.02 -9.88 -3.16
CA ASP A 36 -4.84 -11.32 -3.31
C ASP A 36 -6.13 -12.07 -3.62
N ASN A 37 -5.96 -13.33 -4.00
CA ASN A 37 -7.04 -14.24 -4.35
C ASN A 37 -8.00 -14.59 -3.18
N PHE A 38 -7.71 -14.17 -1.96
CA PHE A 38 -8.57 -14.34 -0.78
C PHE A 38 -9.41 -13.09 -0.48
N GLY A 39 -9.29 -12.04 -1.29
CA GLY A 39 -10.07 -10.80 -1.15
C GLY A 39 -9.56 -9.91 -0.04
N ARG A 40 -8.23 -9.78 0.09
CA ARG A 40 -7.60 -8.81 0.97
C ARG A 40 -6.97 -7.68 0.18
N VAL A 41 -6.87 -6.53 0.81
CA VAL A 41 -5.96 -5.45 0.42
C VAL A 41 -4.92 -5.33 1.52
N ILE A 42 -3.64 -5.23 1.16
CA ILE A 42 -2.54 -5.04 2.11
C ILE A 42 -1.78 -3.78 1.72
N LEU A 43 -1.66 -2.84 2.65
CA LEU A 43 -0.79 -1.67 2.53
C LEU A 43 0.57 -2.01 3.12
N ILE A 44 1.62 -1.71 2.38
CA ILE A 44 3.01 -2.05 2.66
C ILE A 44 3.81 -0.75 2.69
N ASP A 45 4.57 -0.54 3.77
CA ASP A 45 5.66 0.43 3.81
C ASP A 45 6.87 -0.18 3.09
N ILE A 46 7.27 0.44 1.98
CA ILE A 46 8.30 -0.11 1.08
C ILE A 46 9.68 -0.02 1.72
N ASP A 47 10.01 1.12 2.34
CA ASP A 47 11.32 1.35 2.95
C ASP A 47 11.58 0.37 4.10
N ARG A 48 10.55 0.08 4.90
CA ARG A 48 10.63 -0.87 6.02
C ARG A 48 10.40 -2.31 5.57
N GLY A 49 9.82 -2.54 4.40
CA GLY A 49 9.40 -3.87 3.95
C GLY A 49 8.33 -4.50 4.84
N THR A 50 7.45 -3.69 5.43
CA THR A 50 6.45 -4.15 6.42
C THR A 50 5.02 -3.92 5.94
N ALA A 51 4.14 -4.90 6.17
CA ALA A 51 2.70 -4.70 6.00
C ALA A 51 2.17 -3.88 7.17
N ILE A 52 1.67 -2.67 6.87
CA ILE A 52 1.23 -1.71 7.89
C ILE A 52 -0.28 -1.72 8.12
N ARG A 53 -1.08 -2.21 7.16
CA ARG A 53 -2.53 -2.35 7.30
C ARG A 53 -3.08 -3.43 6.37
N MET A 54 -4.16 -4.09 6.77
CA MET A 54 -4.85 -5.10 5.97
C MET A 54 -6.37 -4.92 6.06
N TRP A 55 -7.01 -4.91 4.91
CA TRP A 55 -8.47 -4.92 4.76
C TRP A 55 -8.92 -6.29 4.26
N LYS A 56 -10.00 -6.84 4.81
CA LYS A 56 -10.54 -8.17 4.46
C LYS A 56 -11.95 -8.03 3.89
N GLY A 57 -12.33 -8.93 2.97
CA GLY A 57 -13.66 -8.89 2.33
C GLY A 57 -13.73 -7.97 1.11
N TYR A 58 -12.59 -7.65 0.52
CA TYR A 58 -12.40 -6.78 -0.64
C TYR A 58 -12.09 -7.61 -1.89
N ARG A 59 -12.84 -8.70 -2.10
CA ARG A 59 -12.69 -9.54 -3.30
C ARG A 59 -12.97 -8.72 -4.55
N ASP A 60 -12.10 -8.90 -5.55
CA ASP A 60 -12.08 -8.15 -6.82
C ASP A 60 -11.86 -6.64 -6.63
N ALA A 61 -11.27 -6.22 -5.51
CA ALA A 61 -10.99 -4.81 -5.30
C ALA A 61 -10.02 -4.26 -6.34
N GLN A 62 -10.29 -3.04 -6.77
CA GLN A 62 -9.41 -2.27 -7.63
C GLN A 62 -8.75 -1.19 -6.80
N LEU A 63 -7.46 -0.98 -7.03
CA LEU A 63 -6.65 -0.07 -6.25
C LEU A 63 -6.21 1.12 -7.10
N GLY A 64 -6.13 2.28 -6.46
CA GLY A 64 -5.59 3.49 -7.02
C GLY A 64 -4.94 4.35 -5.96
N TRP A 65 -4.21 5.38 -6.38
CA TRP A 65 -3.54 6.30 -5.49
C TRP A 65 -3.84 7.75 -5.86
N VAL A 66 -4.05 8.58 -4.84
CA VAL A 66 -4.16 10.03 -4.98
C VAL A 66 -3.07 10.67 -4.12
N GLN A 67 -2.36 11.64 -4.69
CA GLN A 67 -1.38 12.45 -3.97
C GLN A 67 -1.83 13.91 -3.99
N VAL A 68 -1.91 14.51 -2.80
CA VAL A 68 -2.25 15.91 -2.62
C VAL A 68 -1.00 16.62 -2.08
N LYS A 69 -0.61 17.72 -2.73
CA LYS A 69 0.44 18.61 -2.25
C LYS A 69 -0.23 19.83 -1.65
N GLU A 70 0.02 20.12 -0.38
CA GLU A 70 -0.48 21.37 0.24
C GLU A 70 0.12 22.57 -0.50
N ASP A 71 -0.64 23.66 -0.61
CA ASP A 71 -0.09 24.89 -1.18
C ASP A 71 0.87 25.55 -0.20
N LEU A 72 1.90 26.19 -0.75
CA LEU A 72 2.89 26.89 0.06
C LEU A 72 2.23 28.11 0.70
N GLN A 73 2.34 28.22 2.02
CA GLN A 73 1.92 29.43 2.71
C GLN A 73 2.96 30.55 2.52
N HIS A 74 2.53 31.80 2.71
CA HIS A 74 3.42 32.95 2.53
C HIS A 74 4.61 32.88 3.50
N GLY A 75 5.82 32.78 2.97
CA GLY A 75 7.05 32.62 3.76
C GLY A 75 7.54 31.17 3.91
N GLU A 76 6.80 30.17 3.40
CA GLU A 76 7.28 28.78 3.34
C GLU A 76 8.18 28.54 2.13
N THR A 77 9.20 27.72 2.34
CA THR A 77 10.09 27.26 1.27
C THR A 77 9.49 26.03 0.57
N PRO A 78 9.81 25.79 -0.72
CA PRO A 78 9.35 24.59 -1.44
C PRO A 78 9.63 23.26 -0.71
N GLN A 79 10.70 23.21 0.10
CA GLN A 79 11.08 22.06 0.91
C GLN A 79 10.12 21.78 2.07
N GLN A 80 9.34 22.77 2.51
CA GLN A 80 8.35 22.62 3.57
C GLN A 80 6.98 22.16 3.06
N ARG A 81 6.82 22.02 1.74
CA ARG A 81 5.57 21.60 1.12
C ARG A 81 5.19 20.19 1.58
N ARG A 82 4.08 20.08 2.33
CA ARG A 82 3.58 18.78 2.79
C ARG A 82 2.92 18.02 1.65
N VAL A 83 3.14 16.72 1.63
CA VAL A 83 2.55 15.80 0.64
C VAL A 83 1.79 14.73 1.38
N ALA A 84 0.49 14.63 1.12
CA ALA A 84 -0.36 13.56 1.62
C ALA A 84 -0.64 12.55 0.50
N GLN A 85 -0.68 11.27 0.86
CA GLN A 85 -1.02 10.18 -0.06
C GLN A 85 -2.20 9.39 0.48
N PHE A 86 -3.10 9.06 -0.43
CA PHE A 86 -4.32 8.33 -0.14
C PHE A 86 -4.39 7.08 -1.02
N LEU A 87 -4.64 5.94 -0.37
CA LEU A 87 -5.03 4.71 -1.05
C LEU A 87 -6.52 4.77 -1.36
N ILE A 88 -6.87 4.53 -2.62
CA ILE A 88 -8.23 4.41 -3.09
C ILE A 88 -8.54 2.92 -3.26
N ILE A 89 -9.61 2.45 -2.63
CA ILE A 89 -10.08 1.07 -2.73
C ILE A 89 -11.50 1.09 -3.30
N TYR A 90 -11.64 0.67 -4.55
CA TYR A 90 -12.95 0.36 -5.11
C TYR A 90 -13.27 -1.10 -4.85
N ALA A 91 -14.40 -1.39 -4.21
CA ALA A 91 -14.86 -2.76 -3.93
C ALA A 91 -16.13 -3.06 -4.76
N PRO A 92 -15.99 -3.60 -5.99
CA PRO A 92 -17.10 -3.73 -6.94
C PRO A 92 -18.28 -4.53 -6.39
N ARG A 93 -18.00 -5.62 -5.67
CA ARG A 93 -19.04 -6.49 -5.09
C ARG A 93 -19.92 -5.80 -4.05
N ARG A 94 -19.41 -4.72 -3.44
CA ARG A 94 -20.11 -3.92 -2.42
C ARG A 94 -20.64 -2.60 -3.01
N GLY A 95 -20.22 -2.22 -4.22
CA GLY A 95 -20.57 -0.94 -4.83
C GLY A 95 -20.03 0.27 -4.08
N ILE A 96 -18.91 0.13 -3.35
CA ILE A 96 -18.34 1.22 -2.54
C ILE A 96 -16.94 1.64 -3.04
N LEU A 97 -16.62 2.90 -2.79
CA LEU A 97 -15.31 3.49 -2.96
C LEU A 97 -14.85 4.04 -1.61
N GLU A 98 -13.72 3.54 -1.10
CA GLU A 98 -13.12 3.99 0.15
C GLU A 98 -11.81 4.73 -0.10
N VAL A 99 -11.55 5.72 0.74
CA VAL A 99 -10.33 6.54 0.72
C VAL A 99 -9.63 6.40 2.06
N TRP A 100 -8.36 6.01 2.04
CA TRP A 100 -7.57 5.73 3.23
C TRP A 100 -6.27 6.52 3.22
N THR A 101 -5.87 7.11 4.35
CA THR A 101 -4.54 7.72 4.51
C THR A 101 -3.45 6.65 4.48
N ALA A 102 -2.35 6.92 3.77
CA ALA A 102 -1.21 6.00 3.69
C ALA A 102 -0.36 5.97 4.97
N GLY A 103 -0.28 7.11 5.66
CA GLY A 103 0.49 7.29 6.89
C GLY A 103 -0.42 7.71 8.06
N ASN A 104 -0.26 7.01 9.18
CA ASN A 104 -1.00 7.12 10.44
C ASN A 104 -2.53 6.94 10.30
N GLY A 105 -3.09 6.07 11.15
CA GLY A 105 -4.52 5.78 11.18
C GLY A 105 -5.34 6.89 11.84
N PRO A 106 -6.64 6.65 12.12
CA PRO A 106 -7.20 7.13 13.37
C PRO A 106 -6.32 6.70 14.55
#